data_AF-A0A937R0C0-F1
#
_entry.id   AF-A0A937R0C0-F1
#
_cell.length_a   1.000
_cell.length_b   1.000
_cell.length_c   1.000
_cell.angle_alpha   90.00
_cell.angle_beta   90.00
_cell.angle_gamma   90.00
#
_symmetry.space_group_name_H-M   'P 1'
#
loop_
_entity.id
_entity.type
_entity.pdbx_description
1 polymer ?
#
loop_
_entity_poly.entity_id
_entity_poly.type
_entity_poly.pdbx_seq_one_letter_code
_entity_poly.pdbx_strand_id
1 'polypeptide(L)'
;MRKTWVYKRKNMKGWWIGWYEGGKRKAKALPTKAFAEHYRQIKYVQLNSDVFTGTVTVDWQQMIEEYRHDKQVAGLVEASL
;
A
#
# COMPACT_ATOMS: atom_id res chain seq x y z
N MET A 1 -3.74 5.64 3.17
CA MET A 1 -3.56 4.83 1.94
C MET A 1 -3.47 3.33 2.20
N ARG A 2 -4.54 2.57 1.93
CA ARG A 2 -4.57 1.12 2.20
C ARG A 2 -3.36 0.44 1.55
N LYS A 3 -2.56 -0.25 2.37
CA LYS A 3 -1.36 -0.99 1.92
C LYS A 3 -1.70 -1.86 0.72
N THR A 4 -0.87 -1.81 -0.32
CA THR A 4 -0.90 -2.76 -1.44
C THR A 4 -0.82 -4.20 -0.90
N TRP A 5 -1.65 -5.10 -1.41
CA TRP A 5 -1.72 -6.50 -0.97
C TRP A 5 -1.54 -7.47 -2.14
N VAL A 6 -1.00 -8.66 -1.83
CA VAL A 6 -0.82 -9.75 -2.79
C VAL A 6 -1.86 -10.84 -2.54
N TYR A 7 -2.44 -11.39 -3.59
CA TYR A 7 -3.41 -12.46 -3.51
C TYR A 7 -3.34 -13.38 -4.74
N LYS A 8 -3.92 -14.57 -4.63
CA LYS A 8 -4.06 -15.53 -5.74
C LYS A 8 -5.54 -15.78 -6.00
N ARG A 9 -5.93 -15.83 -7.27
CA ARG A 9 -7.31 -16.12 -7.68
C ARG A 9 -7.48 -17.62 -7.92
N LYS A 10 -8.66 -18.17 -7.60
CA LYS A 10 -9.00 -19.56 -7.89
C LYS A 10 -8.98 -19.77 -9.41
N ASN A 11 -8.37 -20.87 -9.87
CA ASN A 11 -8.30 -21.29 -11.28
C ASN A 11 -7.59 -20.32 -12.24
N MET A 12 -6.75 -19.40 -11.75
CA MET A 12 -5.98 -18.50 -12.60
C MET A 12 -4.48 -18.67 -12.37
N LYS A 13 -3.71 -18.71 -13.45
CA LYS A 13 -2.25 -18.71 -13.40
C LYS A 13 -1.75 -17.30 -13.08
N GLY A 14 -0.75 -17.19 -12.20
CA GLY A 14 -0.15 -15.93 -11.78
C GLY A 14 -0.63 -15.44 -10.40
N TRP A 15 0.04 -14.38 -9.95
CA TRP A 15 -0.17 -13.69 -8.68
C TRP A 15 -0.70 -12.30 -8.92
N TRP A 16 -1.60 -11.85 -8.05
CA TRP A 16 -2.27 -10.58 -8.21
C TRP A 16 -1.84 -9.62 -7.12
N ILE A 17 -1.65 -8.37 -7.48
CA ILE A 17 -1.49 -7.26 -6.54
C ILE A 17 -2.74 -6.42 -6.62
N GLY A 18 -3.30 -6.05 -5.47
CA GLY A 18 -4.38 -5.08 -5.35
C GLY A 18 -3.93 -3.84 -4.60
N TRP A 19 -4.47 -2.69 -4.98
CA TRP A 19 -4.31 -1.42 -4.26
C TRP A 19 -5.52 -0.51 -4.48
N TYR A 20 -5.58 0.57 -3.71
CA TYR A 20 -6.53 1.66 -3.91
C TYR A 20 -5.78 2.90 -4.41
N GLU A 21 -6.38 3.58 -5.39
CA GLU A 21 -5.84 4.80 -5.99
C GLU A 21 -7.03 5.70 -6.35
N GLY A 22 -7.10 6.89 -5.77
CA GLY A 22 -8.23 7.82 -5.94
C GLY A 22 -9.60 7.19 -5.63
N GLY A 23 -9.69 6.44 -4.52
CA GLY A 23 -10.92 5.74 -4.10
C GLY A 23 -11.30 4.50 -4.92
N LYS A 24 -10.60 4.20 -6.02
CA LYS A 24 -10.89 3.05 -6.89
C LYS A 24 -9.96 1.88 -6.58
N ARG A 25 -10.51 0.67 -6.58
CA ARG A 25 -9.73 -0.57 -6.47
C ARG A 25 -9.07 -0.89 -7.80
N LYS A 26 -7.75 -1.04 -7.79
CA LYS A 26 -6.92 -1.42 -8.95
C LYS A 26 -6.25 -2.76 -8.68
N ALA A 27 -5.90 -3.48 -9.74
CA ALA A 27 -5.15 -4.72 -9.62
C ALA A 27 -4.25 -4.99 -10.83
N LYS A 28 -3.16 -5.73 -10.62
CA LYS A 28 -2.24 -6.19 -11.68
C LYS A 28 -1.88 -7.65 -11.47
N ALA A 29 -1.82 -8.40 -12.57
CA ALA A 29 -1.35 -9.79 -12.57
C ALA A 29 0.15 -9.85 -12.88
N LEU A 30 0.87 -10.72 -12.18
CA LEU A 30 2.29 -10.97 -12.34
C LEU A 30 2.57 -12.48 -12.37
N PRO A 31 3.65 -12.94 -13.03
CA PRO A 31 3.86 -14.38 -13.25
C PRO A 31 4.17 -15.16 -11.96
N THR A 32 4.99 -14.58 -11.07
CA THR A 32 5.48 -15.24 -9.85
C THR A 32 5.12 -14.45 -8.59
N LYS A 33 5.12 -15.13 -7.44
CA LYS A 33 4.92 -14.49 -6.13
C LYS A 33 6.01 -13.46 -5.85
N ALA A 34 7.26 -13.80 -6.17
CA ALA A 34 8.40 -12.92 -5.94
C ALA A 34 8.26 -11.59 -6.71
N PHE A 35 7.85 -11.64 -7.99
CA PHE A 35 7.55 -10.43 -8.74
C PHE A 35 6.38 -9.66 -8.12
N ALA A 36 5.36 -10.37 -7.63
CA ALA A 36 4.23 -9.72 -6.98
C ALA A 36 4.62 -8.97 -5.70
N GLU A 37 5.46 -9.55 -4.85
CA GLU A 37 5.92 -8.88 -3.63
C GLU A 37 6.89 -7.74 -3.91
N HIS A 38 7.77 -7.89 -4.90
CA HIS A 38 8.67 -6.81 -5.29
C HIS A 38 7.89 -5.60 -5.83
N TYR A 39 6.93 -5.83 -6.73
CA TYR A 39 6.09 -4.75 -7.24
C TYR A 39 5.20 -4.13 -6.16
N ARG A 40 4.74 -4.91 -5.18
CA ARG A 40 4.00 -4.39 -4.02
C ARG A 40 4.83 -3.34 -3.29
N GLN A 41 6.11 -3.59 -3.03
CA GLN A 41 7.01 -2.62 -2.37
C GLN A 41 7.16 -1.35 -3.20
N ILE A 42 7.45 -1.48 -4.49
CA ILE A 42 7.59 -0.33 -5.41
C ILE A 42 6.30 0.50 -5.43
N LYS A 43 5.15 -0.16 -5.60
CA LYS A 43 3.88 0.54 -5.72
C LYS A 43 3.47 1.21 -4.42
N TYR A 44 3.76 0.62 -3.26
CA TYR A 44 3.54 1.28 -1.97
C TYR A 44 4.36 2.56 -1.83
N VAL A 45 5.65 2.53 -2.19
CA VAL A 45 6.52 3.72 -2.17
C VAL A 45 6.01 4.80 -3.11
N GLN A 46 5.68 4.43 -4.36
CA GLN A 46 5.12 5.36 -5.34
C GLN A 46 3.85 6.03 -4.79
N LEU A 47 2.92 5.22 -4.31
CA LEU A 47 1.62 5.68 -3.85
C LEU A 47 1.77 6.61 -2.61
N ASN A 48 2.68 6.32 -1.68
CA ASN A 48 2.98 7.24 -0.58
C ASN A 48 3.57 8.57 -1.08
N SER A 49 4.45 8.53 -2.08
CA SER A 49 5.00 9.74 -2.70
C SER A 49 3.91 10.56 -3.40
N ASP A 50 2.97 9.89 -4.09
CA ASP A 50 1.83 10.54 -4.75
C ASP A 50 0.88 11.20 -3.74
N VAL A 51 0.68 10.60 -2.57
CA VAL A 51 -0.10 11.21 -1.47
C VAL A 51 0.63 12.42 -0.90
N PHE A 52 1.94 12.31 -0.64
CA PHE A 52 2.74 13.41 -0.10
C PHE A 52 2.78 14.62 -1.03
N THR A 53 2.85 14.38 -2.35
CA THR A 53 2.84 15.43 -3.38
C THR A 53 1.44 15.96 -3.72
N GLY A 54 0.37 15.38 -3.13
CA GLY A 54 -1.01 15.77 -3.42
C GLY A 54 -1.55 15.26 -4.77
N THR A 55 -0.81 14.40 -5.46
CA THR A 55 -1.22 13.79 -6.74
C THR A 55 -2.37 12.77 -6.55
N VAL A 56 -2.41 12.10 -5.39
CA VAL A 56 -3.48 11.17 -5.01
C VAL A 56 -4.20 11.68 -3.77
N THR A 57 -5.53 11.81 -3.87
CA THR A 57 -6.38 12.16 -2.74
C THR A 57 -6.56 10.98 -1.80
N VAL A 58 -6.37 11.22 -0.51
CA VAL A 58 -6.61 10.28 0.57
C VAL A 58 -7.34 10.99 1.69
N ASP A 59 -8.18 10.26 2.41
CA ASP A 59 -8.89 10.83 3.56
C ASP A 59 -7.95 11.07 4.75
N TRP A 60 -8.21 12.15 5.51
CA TRP A 60 -7.38 12.55 6.64
C TRP A 60 -7.34 11.51 7.77
N GLN A 61 -8.47 10.88 8.09
CA GLN A 61 -8.50 9.83 9.11
C GLN A 61 -7.64 8.64 8.70
N GLN A 62 -7.70 8.30 7.41
CA GLN A 62 -6.91 7.22 6.83
C GLN A 62 -5.40 7.49 6.90
N MET A 63 -4.96 8.75 6.77
CA MET A 63 -3.55 9.13 6.97
C MET A 63 -3.10 8.95 8.42
N ILE A 64 -3.92 9.40 9.38
CA ILE A 64 -3.61 9.30 10.81
C ILE A 64 -3.48 7.84 11.25
N GLU A 65 -4.41 6.97 10.83
CA GLU A 65 -4.40 5.56 11.18
C GLU A 65 -3.12 4.86 10.72
N GLU A 66 -2.67 5.14 9.50
CA GLU A 66 -1.45 4.57 8.96
C GLU A 66 -0.20 5.09 9.64
N TYR A 67 -0.13 6.39 9.90
CA TYR A 67 0.97 6.97 10.65
C TYR A 67 1.08 6.34 12.04
N ARG A 68 -0.04 6.21 12.75
CA ARG A 68 -0.07 5.57 14.08
C ARG A 68 0.31 4.10 14.02
N HIS A 69 -0.19 3.35 13.04
CA HIS A 69 0.15 1.94 12.91
C HIS A 69 1.64 1.73 12.63
N ASP A 70 2.26 2.56 11.79
CA ASP A 70 3.69 2.52 11.51
C ASP A 70 4.52 2.88 12.75
N LYS A 71 4.15 3.95 13.45
CA LYS A 71 4.84 4.41 14.67
C LYS A 71 4.65 3.47 15.87
N GLN A 72 3.53 2.76 15.97
CA GLN A 72 3.34 1.73 17.00
C GLN A 72 4.32 0.55 16.86
N VAL A 73 4.67 0.18 15.61
CA VAL A 73 5.60 -0.94 15.35
C VAL A 73 7.05 -0.53 15.63
N ALA A 74 7.37 0.77 15.57
CA ALA A 74 8.72 1.29 15.84
C ALA A 74 9.07 1.39 17.35
N GLY A 75 8.16 1.05 18.26
CA GLY A 75 8.29 1.38 19.67
C GLY A 75 8.08 2.88 19.87
N LEU A 76 7.03 3.26 20.59
CA LEU A 76 6.74 4.66 20.88
C LEU A 76 7.82 5.20 21.84
N VAL A 77 8.93 5.71 21.31
CA VAL A 77 9.81 6.59 22.08
C VAL A 77 9.15 7.97 22.05
N GLU A 78 8.72 8.44 23.22
CA GLU A 78 8.25 9.81 23.45
C GLU A 78 9.35 10.82 23.07
N ALA A 79 9.46 11.17 21.80
CA ALA A 79 10.39 12.21 21.38
C ALA A 79 9.98 12.81 20.04
N SER A 80 8.78 13.37 19.93
CA SER A 80 8.40 14.33 18.88
C SER A 80 7.05 14.96 19.24
N LEU A 81 7.06 15.88 20.20
CA LEU A 81 6.10 16.98 20.25
C LEU A 81 6.66 18.13 19.41
#